data_AF-A0A2A9NMX7-F1
#
_entry.id   AF-A0A2A9NMX7-F1
#
_cell.length_a   1.000
_cell.length_b   1.000
_cell.length_c   1.000
_cell.angle_alpha   90.00
_cell.angle_beta   90.00
_cell.angle_gamma   90.00
#
_symmetry.space_group_name_H-M   'P 1'
#
loop_
_entity.id
_entity.type
_entity.pdbx_description
1 polymer ?
#
loop_
_entity_poly.entity_id
_entity_poly.type
_entity_poly.pdbx_seq_one_letter_code
_entity_poly.pdbx_strand_id
1 'polypeptide(L)' 'ARGMVQFSVSKEFKEPERLLGEHRWSEFLKEPQEDEKELVSQIFYSTYTTDREVQKDGWKCIFVEDVFFHGWGVKNKYG' A
#
# COMPACT_ATOMS: atom_id res chain seq x y z
N ALA A 1 -15.42 -2.97 -6.95
CA ALA A 1 -14.97 -1.99 -5.94
C ALA A 1 -14.29 -0.82 -6.65
N ARG A 2 -14.74 0.43 -6.47
CA ARG A 2 -14.03 1.62 -6.97
C ARG A 2 -13.23 2.18 -5.80
N GLY A 3 -11.91 2.32 -5.95
CA GLY A 3 -11.05 2.92 -4.92
C GLY A 3 -10.46 1.97 -3.86
N MET A 4 -10.43 0.65 -4.12
CA MET A 4 -9.76 -0.32 -3.24
C MET A 4 -8.62 -0.98 -3.99
N VAL A 5 -7.52 -1.23 -3.29
CA VAL A 5 -6.37 -1.98 -3.78
C VAL A 5 -6.08 -3.13 -2.82
N GLN A 6 -5.59 -4.23 -3.36
CA GLN A 6 -5.07 -5.34 -2.56
C GLN A 6 -3.58 -5.50 -2.87
N PHE A 7 -2.78 -5.62 -1.82
CA PHE A 7 -1.34 -5.85 -1.94
C PHE A 7 -0.91 -6.93 -0.96
N SER A 8 0.15 -7.65 -1.33
CA SER A 8 0.75 -8.69 -0.51
C SER A 8 2.09 -8.18 0.01
N VAL A 9 2.38 -8.47 1.28
CA VAL A 9 3.68 -8.15 1.90
C VAL A 9 4.54 -9.41 1.98
N SER A 10 5.86 -9.22 1.94
CA SER A 10 6.80 -10.34 2.12
C SER A 10 6.57 -11.02 3.47
N LYS A 11 6.72 -12.35 3.53
CA LYS A 11 6.69 -13.12 4.79
C LYS A 11 7.83 -12.76 5.75
N GLU A 12 8.86 -12.10 5.23
CA GLU A 12 9.98 -11.60 6.02
C GLU A 12 9.64 -10.32 6.77
N PHE A 13 8.61 -9.58 6.34
CA PHE A 13 8.13 -8.38 7.04
C PHE A 13 7.50 -8.78 8.38
N LYS A 14 7.99 -8.19 9.48
CA LYS A 14 7.66 -8.63 10.85
C LYS A 14 6.61 -7.80 11.55
N GLU A 15 6.21 -6.67 10.99
CA GLU A 15 5.32 -5.70 11.65
C GLU A 15 4.09 -5.36 10.76
N PRO A 16 3.32 -6.34 10.26
CA PRO A 16 2.13 -6.08 9.43
C PRO A 16 1.09 -5.19 10.11
N GLU A 17 1.00 -5.23 11.44
CA GLU A 17 0.10 -4.41 12.24
C GLU A 17 0.36 -2.91 12.10
N ARG A 18 1.60 -2.49 11.79
CA ARG A 18 1.94 -1.08 11.58
C ARG A 18 1.36 -0.52 10.28
N LEU A 19 0.95 -1.38 9.36
CA LEU A 19 0.28 -0.97 8.14
C LEU A 19 -1.22 -0.77 8.35
N LEU A 20 -1.81 -1.33 9.41
CA LEU A 20 -3.27 -1.32 9.58
C LEU A 20 -3.77 0.03 10.08
N GLY A 21 -5.06 0.29 9.85
CA GLY A 21 -5.76 1.47 10.34
C GLY A 21 -5.76 2.62 9.35
N GLU A 22 -6.01 3.82 9.85
CA GLU A 22 -6.15 5.05 9.06
C GLU A 22 -4.79 5.70 8.81
N HIS A 23 -4.57 6.10 7.57
CA HIS A 23 -3.39 6.83 7.10
C HIS A 23 -3.84 8.12 6.43
N ARG A 24 -3.49 9.26 7.02
CA ARG A 24 -3.82 10.58 6.47
C ARG A 24 -2.77 10.97 5.44
N TRP A 25 -3.22 11.34 4.24
CA TRP A 25 -2.31 11.65 3.13
C TRP A 25 -1.39 12.83 3.46
N SER A 26 -1.89 13.79 4.24
CA SER A 26 -1.13 14.91 4.78
C SER A 26 0.04 14.51 5.71
N GLU A 27 0.07 13.30 6.25
CA GLU A 27 1.12 12.86 7.19
C GLU A 27 2.29 12.17 6.49
N PHE A 28 2.06 11.48 5.37
CA PHE A 28 3.07 10.66 4.71
C PHE A 28 3.43 11.10 3.29
N LEU A 29 2.57 11.86 2.60
CA LEU A 29 2.95 12.46 1.33
C LEU A 29 3.91 13.63 1.58
N LYS A 30 4.96 13.70 0.77
CA LYS A 30 6.01 14.73 0.94
C LYS A 30 5.49 16.15 0.66
N GLU A 31 4.66 16.31 -0.38
CA GLU A 31 4.10 17.58 -0.84
C GLU A 31 2.66 17.36 -1.36
N PRO A 32 1.69 17.06 -0.49
CA PRO A 32 0.30 16.81 -0.88
C PRO A 32 -0.36 18.08 -1.43
N GLN A 33 -1.18 17.93 -2.47
CA GLN A 33 -2.06 18.99 -2.97
C GLN A 33 -3.14 19.36 -1.93
N GLU A 34 -3.77 20.53 -2.06
CA GLU A 34 -4.74 21.00 -1.06
C GLU A 34 -5.92 20.04 -0.88
N ASP A 35 -6.43 19.46 -1.96
CA ASP A 35 -7.48 18.45 -1.93
C ASP A 35 -7.00 17.11 -1.35
N GLU A 36 -5.72 16.76 -1.53
CA GLU A 36 -5.12 15.54 -1.00
C GLU A 36 -4.94 15.58 0.52
N LYS A 37 -4.77 16.76 1.13
CA LYS A 37 -4.49 16.88 2.57
C LYS A 37 -5.61 16.34 3.46
N GLU A 38 -6.85 16.40 2.97
CA GLU A 38 -8.03 15.89 3.67
C GLU A 38 -8.29 14.41 3.40
N LEU A 39 -7.57 13.81 2.45
CA LEU A 39 -7.75 12.41 2.08
C LEU A 39 -7.16 11.47 3.11
N VAL A 40 -7.85 10.34 3.28
CA VAL A 40 -7.43 9.25 4.15
C VAL A 40 -7.53 7.93 3.38
N SER A 41 -6.61 7.02 3.67
CA SER A 41 -6.70 5.63 3.26
C SER A 41 -6.75 4.76 4.49
N GLN A 42 -7.54 3.70 4.45
CA GLN A 42 -7.64 2.75 5.55
C GLN A 42 -7.22 1.36 5.08
N ILE A 43 -6.34 0.72 5.86
CA ILE A 43 -5.78 -0.59 5.55
C ILE A 43 -6.34 -1.60 6.55
N PHE A 44 -6.85 -2.70 6.01
CA PHE A 44 -7.44 -3.81 6.76
C PHE A 44 -6.79 -5.12 6.33
N TYR A 45 -6.90 -6.13 7.19
CA TYR A 45 -6.58 -7.49 6.77
C TYR A 45 -7.47 -7.92 5.62
N SER A 46 -6.86 -8.58 4.64
CA SER A 46 -7.60 -9.21 3.56
C SER A 46 -8.45 -10.35 4.10
N THR A 47 -9.65 -10.51 3.54
CA THR A 47 -10.49 -11.69 3.77
C THR A 47 -10.07 -12.88 2.92
N TYR A 48 -9.24 -12.65 1.89
CA TYR A 48 -8.67 -13.72 1.07
C TYR A 48 -7.40 -14.27 1.71
N THR A 49 -7.25 -15.59 1.66
CA THR A 49 -6.10 -16.29 2.24
C THR A 49 -5.02 -16.60 1.21
N THR A 50 -5.35 -16.54 -0.08
CA THR A 50 -4.42 -16.82 -1.18
C THR A 50 -4.63 -15.89 -2.37
N ASP A 51 -3.55 -15.63 -3.11
CA ASP A 51 -3.62 -14.84 -4.36
C ASP A 51 -4.55 -15.47 -5.40
N ARG A 52 -4.74 -16.80 -5.36
CA ARG A 52 -5.66 -17.52 -6.25
C ARG A 52 -7.11 -17.15 -6.00
N GLU A 53 -7.52 -16.95 -4.75
CA GLU A 53 -8.88 -16.53 -4.40
C GLU A 53 -9.15 -15.11 -4.93
N VAL A 54 -8.17 -14.22 -4.79
CA VAL A 54 -8.20 -12.83 -5.28
C VAL A 54 -8.40 -12.80 -6.79
N GLN A 55 -7.63 -13.60 -7.54
CA GLN A 55 -7.76 -13.69 -9.00
C GLN A 55 -9.12 -14.26 -9.43
N LYS A 56 -9.63 -15.29 -8.73
CA LYS A 56 -10.95 -15.88 -9.02
C LYS A 56 -12.08 -14.88 -8.82
N ASP A 57 -11.95 -13.99 -7.85
CA ASP A 57 -12.92 -12.94 -7.57
C ASP A 57 -12.82 -11.74 -8.55
N GLY A 58 -11.93 -11.83 -9.56
CA GLY A 58 -11.86 -10.90 -10.68
C GLY A 58 -10.96 -9.69 -10.45
N TRP A 59 -10.13 -9.71 -9.41
CA TRP A 59 -9.14 -8.66 -9.17
C TRP A 59 -8.04 -8.68 -10.23
N LYS A 60 -7.72 -7.50 -10.77
CA LYS A 60 -6.57 -7.34 -11.68
C LYS A 60 -5.27 -7.39 -10.88
N CYS A 61 -4.46 -8.41 -11.14
CA CYS A 61 -3.12 -8.54 -10.56
C CYS A 61 -2.10 -7.75 -11.39
N ILE A 62 -1.28 -6.94 -10.72
CA ILE A 62 -0.14 -6.23 -11.30
C ILE A 62 1.07 -6.61 -10.45
N PHE A 63 2.08 -7.21 -11.06
CA PHE A 63 3.33 -7.49 -10.37
C PHE A 63 4.10 -6.19 -10.17
N VAL A 64 4.54 -5.95 -8.94
CA VAL A 64 5.38 -4.81 -8.61
C VAL A 64 6.80 -5.14 -9.07
N GLU A 65 7.31 -4.38 -10.03
CA GLU A 65 8.65 -4.57 -10.60
C GLU A 65 9.62 -3.51 -10.07
N ASP A 66 10.89 -3.86 -9.92
CA ASP A 66 11.94 -2.93 -9.44
C ASP A 66 12.03 -1.66 -10.30
N VAL A 67 11.74 -1.78 -11.59
CA VAL A 67 11.75 -0.65 -12.54
C VAL A 67 10.72 0.42 -12.18
N PHE A 68 9.66 0.07 -11.45
CA PHE A 68 8.66 1.05 -10.99
C PHE A 68 9.23 1.99 -9.92
N PHE A 69 10.33 1.62 -9.30
CA PHE A 69 11.01 2.39 -8.25
C PHE A 69 12.28 3.09 -8.77
N HIS A 70 12.46 3.25 -10.08
CA HIS A 70 13.65 3.92 -10.61
C HIS A 70 13.77 5.36 -10.08
N GLY A 71 14.84 5.64 -9.33
CA GLY A 71 15.05 6.92 -8.64
C GLY A 71 14.43 7.02 -7.24
N TRP A 72 13.69 5.99 -6.79
CA TRP A 72 13.19 5.86 -5.43
C TRP A 72 14.29 5.29 -4.53
N GLY A 73 14.89 6.16 -3.72
CA GLY A 73 15.78 5.78 -2.64
C GLY A 73 15.26 6.41 -1.36
N VAL A 74 14.97 5.60 -0.35
CA VAL A 74 14.66 6.13 0.97
C VAL A 74 15.95 6.73 1.52
N LYS A 75 16.18 8.03 1.30
CA LYS A 75 17.18 8.79 2.06
C LYS A 75 16.66 9.00 3.47
N ASN A 76 16.58 7.91 4.24
CA ASN A 76 16.33 7.99 5.68
C ASN A 76 17.52 8.72 6.30
N LYS A 77 17.29 9.91 6.88
CA LYS A 77 18.30 10.68 7.63
C LYS A 77 18.69 10.04 8.98
N TYR A 78 18.41 8.75 9.15
CA TYR A 78 18.65 7.98 10.37
C TYR A 78 19.27 6.61 10.04
N GLY A 79 20.29 6.62 9.17
CA GLY A 79 21.22 5.52 8.97
C GLY A 79 22.61 5.95 9.38
#